data_AF-A0A9P9WLF9-F1
#
_entry.id   AF-A0A9P9WLF9-F1
#
_cell.length_a   1.000
_cell.length_b   1.000
_cell.length_c   1.000
_cell.angle_alpha   90.00
_cell.angle_beta   90.00
_cell.angle_gamma   90.00
#
_symmetry.space_group_name_H-M   'P 1'
#
loop_
_entity.id
_entity.type
_entity.pdbx_description
1 polymer ?
#
loop_
_entity_poly.entity_id
_entity_poly.type
_entity_poly.pdbx_seq_one_letter_code
_entity_poly.pdbx_strand_id
1 'polypeptide(L)'
;MALHYWEVEPGFFQSNLGISAPCPEELFQVLILTNYLRAISSKPELASKRHAGTRMVLEKLDSFSAPKWALKMKGFRGWRPSGDGVQFDNVEASSSPPKYVPSQKDTTPKSAESSPESLVKVEETSPIVIEAQESDLWLNIGIIYHSAISLYATRTLIIDLPEDKDFLSSRDAAKPDLETMRRESRQALADCLTPIFSDPVNAHQLGKLVYFPMFVCGMEAKPDEEDLQNFVVNGLQMVGRACGTLGPISAADELRGYWAACERKEDGGHVSWDEYFGDRPDFIFGF
;
A
#
# COMPACT_ATOMS: atom_id res chain seq x y z
N MET A 1 16.50 -35.00 -8.85
CA MET A 1 15.10 -35.22 -8.44
C MET A 1 14.54 -33.87 -8.04
N ALA A 2 13.84 -33.20 -8.95
CA ALA A 2 13.14 -31.97 -8.66
C ALA A 2 11.82 -32.34 -7.97
N LEU A 3 11.59 -31.79 -6.79
CA LEU A 3 10.35 -32.00 -6.05
C LEU A 3 9.21 -31.29 -6.81
N HIS A 4 8.21 -32.08 -7.22
CA HIS A 4 7.00 -31.65 -7.93
C HIS A 4 6.04 -30.94 -6.98
N TYR A 5 6.42 -29.76 -6.46
CA TYR A 5 5.60 -29.01 -5.50
C TYR A 5 4.26 -28.53 -6.06
N TRP A 6 4.11 -28.47 -7.39
CA TRP A 6 2.87 -28.03 -8.05
C TRP A 6 1.78 -29.12 -8.12
N GLU A 7 2.08 -30.36 -7.75
CA GLU A 7 1.13 -31.49 -7.80
C GLU A 7 0.41 -31.72 -6.47
N VAL A 8 0.80 -30.98 -5.41
CA VAL A 8 0.13 -31.00 -4.11
C VAL A 8 -1.01 -29.99 -4.14
N GLU A 9 -2.21 -30.49 -4.40
CA GLU A 9 -3.51 -29.77 -4.42
C GLU A 9 -3.67 -28.68 -5.52
N PRO A 10 -4.52 -28.93 -6.55
CA PRO A 10 -4.95 -27.89 -7.49
C PRO A 10 -5.71 -26.78 -6.72
N GLY A 11 -5.02 -25.69 -6.41
CA GLY A 11 -5.57 -24.55 -5.67
C GLY A 11 -4.59 -23.92 -4.68
N PHE A 12 -3.63 -24.68 -4.14
CA PHE A 12 -2.75 -24.18 -3.08
C PHE A 12 -1.90 -22.97 -3.52
N PHE A 13 -1.39 -23.00 -4.75
CA PHE A 13 -0.64 -21.87 -5.34
C PHE A 13 -1.52 -20.84 -6.05
N GLN A 14 -2.78 -21.14 -6.37
CA GLN A 14 -3.73 -20.12 -6.85
C GLN A 14 -4.25 -19.25 -5.70
N SER A 15 -4.23 -19.76 -4.47
CA SER A 15 -4.66 -19.03 -3.28
C SER A 15 -3.59 -18.10 -2.69
N ASN A 16 -2.29 -18.34 -2.91
CA ASN A 16 -1.24 -17.55 -2.25
C ASN A 16 -0.79 -16.27 -2.98
N LEU A 17 -1.28 -15.98 -4.19
CA LEU A 17 -1.22 -14.61 -4.74
C LEU A 17 -2.47 -13.81 -4.38
N GLY A 18 -3.59 -14.50 -4.14
CA GLY A 18 -4.88 -13.90 -3.77
C GLY A 18 -5.03 -13.50 -2.30
N ILE A 19 -4.01 -13.76 -1.46
CA ILE A 19 -3.98 -13.40 -0.03
C ILE A 19 -2.87 -12.38 0.30
N SER A 20 -2.03 -11.99 -0.67
CA SER A 20 -0.66 -11.56 -0.31
C SER A 20 -0.31 -10.08 -0.42
N ALA A 21 -1.20 -9.20 -0.91
CA ALA A 21 -1.02 -7.76 -0.72
C ALA A 21 -2.31 -6.99 -1.03
N PRO A 22 -2.79 -6.08 -0.16
CA PRO A 22 -3.75 -5.06 -0.57
C PRO A 22 -3.05 -3.94 -1.34
N CYS A 23 -1.90 -4.23 -1.97
CA CYS A 23 -1.17 -3.28 -2.79
C CYS A 23 -2.10 -2.85 -3.94
N PRO A 24 -2.36 -1.55 -4.09
CA PRO A 24 -3.08 -1.05 -5.26
C PRO A 24 -2.44 -1.57 -6.54
N GLU A 25 -3.25 -2.07 -7.48
CA GLU A 25 -2.75 -2.71 -8.70
C GLU A 25 -1.82 -1.78 -9.48
N GLU A 26 -2.17 -0.50 -9.55
CA GLU A 26 -1.38 0.54 -10.21
C GLU A 26 0.01 0.68 -9.59
N LEU A 27 0.09 0.59 -8.25
CA LEU A 27 1.35 0.64 -7.52
C LEU A 27 2.14 -0.67 -7.63
N PHE A 28 1.47 -1.82 -7.66
CA PHE A 28 2.13 -3.09 -7.89
C PHE A 28 2.80 -3.15 -9.27
N GLN A 29 2.15 -2.60 -10.31
CA GLN A 29 2.77 -2.44 -11.62
C GLN A 29 3.99 -1.52 -11.59
N VAL A 30 3.95 -0.45 -10.79
CA VAL A 30 5.12 0.43 -10.56
C VAL A 30 6.25 -0.33 -9.88
N LEU A 31 5.95 -1.16 -8.89
CA LEU A 31 6.94 -1.99 -8.20
C LEU A 31 7.62 -2.98 -9.16
N ILE A 32 6.85 -3.68 -9.99
CA ILE A 32 7.38 -4.59 -11.03
C ILE A 32 8.30 -3.83 -11.98
N LEU A 33 7.86 -2.67 -12.48
CA LEU A 33 8.64 -1.85 -13.39
C LEU A 33 9.93 -1.36 -12.73
N THR A 34 9.87 -0.94 -11.48
CA THR A 34 11.05 -0.54 -10.69
C THR A 34 12.07 -1.67 -10.62
N ASN A 35 11.63 -2.89 -10.30
CA ASN A 35 12.50 -4.06 -10.26
C ASN A 35 13.09 -4.40 -11.64
N TYR A 36 12.30 -4.29 -12.71
CA TYR A 36 12.81 -4.46 -14.07
C TYR A 36 13.90 -3.45 -14.42
N LEU A 37 13.67 -2.17 -14.12
CA LEU A 37 14.61 -1.08 -14.40
C LEU A 37 15.91 -1.23 -13.59
N ARG A 38 15.80 -1.65 -12.32
CA ARG A 38 16.93 -2.03 -11.47
C ARG A 38 17.73 -3.17 -12.08
N ALA A 39 17.09 -4.24 -12.56
CA ALA A 39 17.75 -5.40 -13.14
C ALA A 39 18.52 -5.10 -14.44
N ILE A 40 18.21 -3.99 -15.12
CA ILE A 40 18.92 -3.54 -16.32
C ILE A 40 19.84 -2.34 -16.04
N SER A 41 20.10 -1.98 -14.78
CA SER A 41 20.95 -0.86 -14.40
C SER A 41 22.39 -1.01 -14.90
N SER A 42 22.92 -2.23 -14.88
CA SER A 42 24.27 -2.57 -15.32
C SER A 42 24.46 -2.68 -16.84
N LYS A 43 23.42 -2.36 -17.64
CA LYS A 43 23.41 -2.48 -19.11
C LYS A 43 23.41 -1.10 -19.78
N PRO A 44 24.59 -0.54 -20.15
CA PRO A 44 24.69 0.81 -20.71
C PRO A 44 23.88 1.00 -22.00
N GLU A 45 23.75 -0.04 -22.82
CA GLU A 45 22.98 -0.03 -24.06
C GLU A 45 21.47 0.17 -23.83
N LEU A 46 20.99 -0.07 -22.61
CA LEU A 46 19.60 0.12 -22.22
C LEU A 46 19.36 1.41 -21.43
N ALA A 47 20.37 2.29 -21.27
CA ALA A 47 20.26 3.50 -20.45
C ALA A 47 19.08 4.40 -20.88
N SER A 48 18.89 4.63 -22.19
CA SER A 48 17.75 5.43 -22.69
C SER A 48 16.39 4.83 -22.32
N LYS A 49 16.25 3.50 -22.41
CA LYS A 49 15.04 2.78 -21.99
C LYS A 49 14.83 2.91 -20.49
N ARG A 50 15.91 2.82 -19.71
CA ARG A 50 15.90 2.97 -18.27
C ARG A 50 15.43 4.37 -17.86
N HIS A 51 16.02 5.42 -18.45
CA HIS A 51 15.64 6.82 -18.20
C HIS A 51 14.16 7.09 -18.52
N ALA A 52 13.67 6.60 -19.68
CA ALA A 52 12.26 6.71 -20.03
C ALA A 52 11.36 5.96 -19.05
N GLY A 53 11.76 4.75 -18.64
CA GLY A 53 11.05 3.95 -17.64
C GLY A 53 10.99 4.63 -16.26
N THR A 54 12.10 5.23 -15.81
CA THR A 54 12.16 5.95 -14.53
C THR A 54 11.23 7.16 -14.54
N ARG A 55 11.14 7.92 -15.64
CA ARG A 55 10.15 9.02 -15.75
C ARG A 55 8.72 8.48 -15.66
N MET A 56 8.43 7.40 -16.36
CA MET A 56 7.11 6.76 -16.31
C MET A 56 6.76 6.26 -14.89
N VAL A 57 7.73 5.76 -14.13
CA VAL A 57 7.55 5.40 -12.72
C VAL A 57 7.15 6.62 -11.89
N LEU A 58 7.89 7.73 -12.01
CA LEU A 58 7.61 8.96 -11.27
C LEU A 58 6.23 9.54 -11.63
N GLU A 59 5.90 9.60 -12.92
CA GLU A 59 4.58 10.05 -13.39
C GLU A 59 3.44 9.18 -12.86
N LYS A 60 3.61 7.85 -12.85
CA LYS A 60 2.62 6.92 -12.30
C LYS A 60 2.42 7.12 -10.80
N LEU A 61 3.51 7.30 -10.05
CA LEU A 61 3.45 7.57 -8.61
C LEU A 61 2.73 8.89 -8.30
N ASP A 62 3.03 9.95 -9.06
CA ASP A 62 2.38 11.25 -8.91
C ASP A 62 0.88 11.20 -9.28
N SER A 63 0.54 10.40 -10.29
CA SER A 63 -0.86 10.24 -10.73
C SER A 63 -1.73 9.37 -9.80
N PHE A 64 -1.12 8.59 -8.90
CA PHE A 64 -1.86 7.70 -8.01
C PHE A 64 -2.60 8.49 -6.94
N SER A 65 -3.87 8.16 -6.72
CA SER A 65 -4.71 8.82 -5.71
C SER A 65 -5.22 7.81 -4.70
N ALA A 66 -4.59 7.77 -3.52
CA ALA A 66 -5.03 6.92 -2.41
C ALA A 66 -6.51 7.12 -2.02
N PRO A 67 -7.07 8.35 -1.99
CA PRO A 67 -8.51 8.54 -1.72
C PRO A 67 -9.43 7.91 -2.77
N LYS A 68 -9.10 8.05 -4.06
CA LYS A 68 -9.89 7.44 -5.14
C LYS A 68 -9.83 5.91 -5.08
N TRP A 69 -8.64 5.37 -4.82
CA TRP A 69 -8.44 3.94 -4.65
C TRP A 69 -9.21 3.41 -3.43
N ALA A 70 -9.11 4.09 -2.29
CA ALA A 70 -9.84 3.72 -1.07
C ALA A 70 -11.36 3.71 -1.27
N LEU A 71 -11.89 4.71 -1.98
CA LEU A 71 -13.32 4.75 -2.33
C LEU A 71 -13.75 3.53 -3.16
N LYS A 72 -12.94 3.13 -4.15
CA LYS A 72 -13.16 1.89 -4.91
C LYS A 72 -13.14 0.65 -3.99
N MET A 73 -12.20 0.59 -3.06
CA MET A 73 -12.04 -0.54 -2.14
C MET A 73 -13.18 -0.67 -1.12
N LYS A 74 -13.92 0.40 -0.82
CA LYS A 74 -15.16 0.29 -0.01
C LYS A 74 -16.22 -0.60 -0.64
N GLY A 75 -16.23 -0.68 -1.98
CA GLY A 75 -17.11 -1.59 -2.70
C GLY A 75 -16.61 -3.04 -2.73
N PHE A 76 -15.41 -3.36 -2.21
CA PHE A 76 -14.83 -4.69 -2.34
C PHE A 76 -15.65 -5.75 -1.60
N ARG A 77 -15.93 -6.87 -2.28
CA ARG A 77 -16.69 -8.02 -1.76
C ARG A 77 -15.89 -9.31 -1.72
N GLY A 78 -14.61 -9.26 -2.03
CA GLY A 78 -13.74 -10.42 -2.09
C GLY A 78 -13.60 -11.00 -3.49
N TRP A 79 -13.08 -12.22 -3.53
CA TRP A 79 -12.87 -12.97 -4.77
C TRP A 79 -14.19 -13.51 -5.30
N ARG A 80 -14.35 -13.48 -6.62
CA ARG A 80 -15.47 -14.16 -7.26
C ARG A 80 -15.35 -15.67 -6.99
N PRO A 81 -16.46 -16.38 -6.74
CA PRO A 81 -16.43 -17.84 -6.58
C PRO A 81 -15.83 -18.58 -7.78
N SER A 82 -15.85 -17.97 -8.96
CA SER A 82 -15.24 -18.47 -10.21
C SER A 82 -13.70 -18.41 -10.24
N GLY A 83 -13.07 -17.65 -9.34
CA GLY A 83 -11.61 -17.48 -9.32
C GLY A 83 -11.04 -16.61 -10.44
N ASP A 84 -11.87 -16.05 -11.31
CA ASP A 84 -11.49 -15.22 -12.47
C ASP A 84 -11.28 -13.74 -12.14
N GLY A 85 -11.39 -13.36 -10.86
CA GLY A 85 -11.12 -12.00 -10.39
C GLY A 85 -11.83 -11.65 -9.11
N VAL A 86 -11.98 -10.35 -8.88
CA VAL A 86 -12.58 -9.76 -7.69
C VAL A 86 -13.98 -9.24 -7.96
N GLN A 87 -14.77 -9.10 -6.90
CA GLN A 87 -16.12 -8.56 -6.95
C GLN A 87 -16.18 -7.21 -6.20
N PHE A 88 -16.85 -6.24 -6.82
CA PHE A 88 -17.17 -4.95 -6.22
C PHE A 88 -18.68 -4.71 -6.25
N ASP A 89 -19.18 -3.91 -5.32
CA ASP A 89 -20.52 -3.32 -5.42
C ASP A 89 -20.61 -2.46 -6.69
N ASN A 90 -21.72 -2.59 -7.41
CA ASN A 90 -22.08 -1.65 -8.48
C ASN A 90 -22.53 -0.32 -7.87
N VAL A 91 -21.61 0.46 -7.31
CA VAL A 91 -21.94 1.81 -6.78
C VAL A 91 -22.25 2.80 -7.92
N GLU A 92 -21.84 2.49 -9.16
CA GLU A 92 -22.13 3.33 -10.33
C GLU A 92 -23.59 3.26 -10.83
N ALA A 93 -24.44 2.40 -10.25
CA ALA A 93 -25.84 2.27 -10.68
C ALA A 93 -26.85 3.10 -9.86
N SER A 94 -26.46 3.71 -8.74
CA SER A 94 -27.42 4.42 -7.85
C SER A 94 -27.59 5.91 -8.16
N SER A 95 -26.88 6.47 -9.14
CA SER A 95 -27.13 7.83 -9.64
C SER A 95 -27.98 7.80 -10.91
N SER A 96 -29.19 7.26 -10.82
CA SER A 96 -30.22 7.52 -11.83
C SER A 96 -31.13 8.66 -11.34
N PRO A 97 -31.39 9.70 -12.14
CA PRO A 97 -32.32 10.78 -11.76
C PRO A 97 -33.74 10.22 -11.60
N PRO A 98 -34.58 10.82 -10.74
CA PRO A 98 -35.91 10.29 -10.45
C PRO A 98 -36.73 10.24 -11.75
N LYS A 99 -37.16 9.03 -12.13
CA LYS A 99 -38.08 8.81 -13.24
C LYS A 99 -39.41 9.48 -12.89
N TYR A 100 -39.71 10.55 -13.61
CA TYR A 100 -41.02 11.18 -13.66
C TYR A 100 -42.05 10.15 -14.14
N VAL A 101 -43.01 9.80 -13.27
CA VAL A 101 -44.17 8.98 -13.63
C VAL A 101 -45.34 9.92 -13.94
N PRO A 102 -45.87 9.95 -15.18
CA PRO A 102 -47.04 10.77 -15.49
C PRO A 102 -48.29 10.21 -14.81
N SER A 103 -49.03 11.14 -14.22
CA SER A 103 -50.35 10.98 -13.62
C SER A 103 -51.36 10.36 -14.60
N GLN A 104 -52.04 9.28 -14.19
CA GLN A 104 -53.33 8.87 -14.77
C GLN A 104 -54.43 9.00 -13.72
N LYS A 105 -55.48 9.72 -14.14
CA LYS A 105 -56.73 9.98 -13.43
C LYS A 105 -57.74 8.85 -13.62
N ASP A 106 -58.79 8.96 -12.79
CA ASP A 106 -60.14 8.34 -12.87
C ASP A 106 -60.27 7.00 -12.11
N THR A 107 -61.25 6.76 -11.22
CA THR A 107 -62.44 7.51 -10.78
C THR A 107 -62.98 6.92 -9.47
N THR A 108 -63.54 7.79 -8.62
CA THR A 108 -64.41 7.70 -7.40
C THR A 108 -65.43 6.54 -7.26
N PRO A 109 -66.24 6.43 -6.16
CA PRO A 109 -66.13 6.93 -4.76
C PRO A 109 -66.62 5.93 -3.66
N LYS A 110 -66.32 6.18 -2.37
CA LYS A 110 -67.32 6.11 -1.28
C LYS A 110 -66.83 6.74 0.05
N SER A 111 -67.66 7.68 0.52
CA SER A 111 -67.83 8.36 1.83
C SER A 111 -67.67 7.45 3.07
N ALA A 112 -67.54 7.90 4.32
CA ALA A 112 -67.26 9.15 5.06
C ALA A 112 -67.20 8.76 6.57
N GLU A 113 -66.83 9.72 7.44
CA GLU A 113 -66.81 9.69 8.93
C GLU A 113 -65.50 9.16 9.55
N SER A 114 -64.92 9.73 10.61
CA SER A 114 -65.11 10.96 11.39
C SER A 114 -63.85 11.17 12.28
N SER A 115 -63.55 12.42 12.62
CA SER A 115 -62.40 12.96 13.40
C SER A 115 -62.39 12.54 14.90
N PRO A 116 -61.62 13.19 15.80
CA PRO A 116 -60.16 13.39 15.91
C PRO A 116 -59.64 12.97 17.32
N GLU A 117 -58.33 12.80 17.54
CA GLU A 117 -57.71 13.13 18.84
C GLU A 117 -56.16 13.10 18.80
N SER A 118 -55.59 13.95 19.64
CA SER A 118 -54.25 14.53 19.61
C SER A 118 -53.30 13.97 20.66
N LEU A 119 -51.99 14.33 20.55
CA LEU A 119 -50.90 14.24 21.54
C LEU A 119 -50.17 12.87 21.52
N VAL A 120 -48.84 12.72 21.49
CA VAL A 120 -47.73 13.51 22.05
C VAL A 120 -46.50 13.35 21.13
N LYS A 121 -45.82 14.47 20.83
CA LYS A 121 -44.52 14.51 20.14
C LYS A 121 -43.43 14.34 21.20
N VAL A 122 -42.84 13.14 21.29
CA VAL A 122 -41.62 12.93 22.09
C VAL A 122 -40.43 13.15 21.15
N GLU A 123 -39.78 14.29 21.32
CA GLU A 123 -38.46 14.57 20.75
C GLU A 123 -37.44 13.70 21.50
N GLU A 124 -37.20 12.49 20.98
CA GLU A 124 -36.01 11.72 21.34
C GLU A 124 -34.79 12.43 20.75
N THR A 125 -34.13 13.21 21.60
CA THR A 125 -32.76 13.65 21.39
C THR A 125 -31.88 12.41 21.51
N SER A 126 -31.68 11.71 20.39
CA SER A 126 -30.67 10.66 20.30
C SER A 126 -29.33 11.23 20.76
N PRO A 127 -28.61 10.54 21.67
CA PRO A 127 -27.27 10.97 22.04
C PRO A 127 -26.42 10.96 20.78
N ILE A 128 -25.76 12.09 20.52
CA ILE A 128 -24.67 12.17 19.55
C ILE A 128 -23.59 11.22 20.07
N VAL A 129 -23.66 9.97 19.61
CA VAL A 129 -22.52 9.08 19.62
C VAL A 129 -21.51 9.79 18.75
N ILE A 130 -20.50 10.38 19.39
CA ILE A 130 -19.27 10.74 18.72
C ILE A 130 -18.67 9.41 18.29
N GLU A 131 -19.09 8.89 17.13
CA GLU A 131 -18.41 7.82 16.44
C GLU A 131 -16.98 8.31 16.28
N ALA A 132 -16.08 7.74 17.07
CA ALA A 132 -14.66 7.86 16.84
C ALA A 132 -14.45 7.56 15.36
N GLN A 133 -14.00 8.57 14.62
CA GLN A 133 -13.80 8.54 13.18
C GLN A 133 -13.01 7.27 12.86
N GLU A 134 -13.69 6.20 12.42
CA GLU A 134 -13.04 4.96 12.06
C GLU A 134 -12.03 5.34 10.98
N SER A 135 -10.74 5.20 11.31
CA SER A 135 -9.67 5.49 10.36
C SER A 135 -9.95 4.66 9.12
N ASP A 136 -10.12 5.31 7.96
CA ASP A 136 -10.43 4.62 6.72
C ASP A 136 -9.26 3.68 6.39
N LEU A 137 -9.43 2.40 6.74
CA LEU A 137 -8.39 1.38 6.64
C LEU A 137 -7.82 1.31 5.22
N TRP A 138 -8.69 1.43 4.21
CA TRP A 138 -8.27 1.42 2.82
C TRP A 138 -7.49 2.67 2.46
N LEU A 139 -7.88 3.85 2.96
CA LEU A 139 -7.09 5.06 2.75
C LEU A 139 -5.69 4.90 3.35
N ASN A 140 -5.58 4.40 4.58
CA ASN A 140 -4.30 4.16 5.25
C ASN A 140 -3.44 3.17 4.47
N ILE A 141 -4.00 2.04 4.04
CA ILE A 141 -3.27 1.05 3.22
C ILE A 141 -2.78 1.69 1.90
N GLY A 142 -3.62 2.48 1.24
CA GLY A 142 -3.24 3.17 0.00
C GLY A 142 -2.07 4.13 0.19
N ILE A 143 -2.08 4.89 1.29
CA ILE A 143 -0.99 5.81 1.65
C ILE A 143 0.30 5.03 2.01
N ILE A 144 0.18 3.94 2.77
CA ILE A 144 1.30 3.08 3.15
C ILE A 144 2.02 2.55 1.90
N TYR A 145 1.27 1.96 0.96
CA TYR A 145 1.88 1.41 -0.25
C TYR A 145 2.43 2.49 -1.18
N HIS A 146 1.72 3.61 -1.34
CA HIS A 146 2.20 4.72 -2.15
C HIS A 146 3.52 5.28 -1.61
N SER A 147 3.59 5.49 -0.30
CA SER A 147 4.78 6.01 0.36
C SER A 147 5.95 5.02 0.27
N ALA A 148 5.73 3.74 0.57
CA ALA A 148 6.76 2.72 0.50
C ALA A 148 7.31 2.53 -0.93
N ILE A 149 6.45 2.48 -1.93
CA ILE A 149 6.89 2.29 -3.33
C ILE A 149 7.57 3.55 -3.85
N SER A 150 7.13 4.75 -3.43
CA SER A 150 7.81 6.01 -3.75
C SER A 150 9.24 6.06 -3.19
N LEU A 151 9.42 5.66 -1.92
CA LEU A 151 10.73 5.55 -1.30
C LEU A 151 11.61 4.51 -2.01
N TYR A 152 11.07 3.31 -2.25
CA TYR A 152 11.79 2.23 -2.92
C TYR A 152 12.24 2.61 -4.33
N ALA A 153 11.33 3.19 -5.13
CA ALA A 153 11.63 3.63 -6.50
C ALA A 153 12.64 4.77 -6.53
N THR A 154 12.48 5.78 -5.65
CA THR A 154 13.41 6.92 -5.59
C THR A 154 14.82 6.46 -5.19
N ARG A 155 14.92 5.58 -4.18
CA ARG A 155 16.19 5.00 -3.76
C ARG A 155 16.86 4.24 -4.90
N THR A 156 16.14 3.24 -5.42
CA THR A 156 16.67 2.26 -6.38
C THR A 156 17.00 2.86 -7.75
N LEU A 157 16.16 3.77 -8.25
CA LEU A 157 16.29 4.27 -9.63
C LEU A 157 17.03 5.59 -9.75
N ILE A 158 17.24 6.32 -8.65
CA ILE A 158 17.78 7.68 -8.68
C ILE A 158 18.95 7.84 -7.72
N ILE A 159 18.80 7.46 -6.46
CA ILE A 159 19.84 7.70 -5.45
C ILE A 159 21.02 6.75 -5.62
N ASP A 160 20.71 5.46 -5.76
CA ASP A 160 21.68 4.38 -5.84
C ASP A 160 22.34 4.28 -7.23
N LEU A 161 21.83 5.03 -8.22
CA LEU A 161 22.35 5.10 -9.59
C LEU A 161 22.88 6.52 -9.91
N PRO A 162 24.09 6.89 -9.42
CA PRO A 162 24.63 8.24 -9.59
C PRO A 162 24.81 8.65 -11.06
N GLU A 163 25.13 7.70 -11.95
CA GLU A 163 25.28 7.91 -13.39
C GLU A 163 23.99 8.43 -14.07
N ASP A 164 22.85 8.20 -13.42
CA ASP A 164 21.52 8.53 -13.91
C ASP A 164 20.94 9.77 -13.20
N LYS A 165 21.65 10.42 -12.28
CA LYS A 165 21.11 11.62 -11.61
C LYS A 165 20.93 12.80 -12.55
N ASP A 166 21.75 12.88 -13.59
CA ASP A 166 21.79 14.02 -14.50
C ASP A 166 20.67 14.00 -15.55
N PHE A 167 20.13 12.82 -15.91
CA PHE A 167 19.08 12.74 -16.94
C PHE A 167 17.74 13.36 -16.48
N LEU A 168 17.51 13.43 -15.16
CA LEU A 168 16.36 14.10 -14.58
C LEU A 168 16.47 15.63 -14.64
N SER A 169 17.69 16.15 -14.82
CA SER A 169 17.95 17.59 -14.90
C SER A 169 17.96 18.12 -16.35
N SER A 170 17.92 17.25 -17.35
CA SER A 170 18.25 17.58 -18.75
C SER A 170 17.06 18.08 -19.60
N ARG A 171 15.88 18.32 -19.04
CA ARG A 171 14.71 18.81 -19.80
C ARG A 171 13.89 19.77 -18.93
N ASP A 172 13.37 20.84 -19.53
CA ASP A 172 12.70 22.06 -19.00
C ASP A 172 11.58 21.91 -17.93
N ALA A 173 11.44 20.77 -17.26
CA ALA A 173 10.62 20.63 -16.06
C ALA A 173 11.45 21.01 -14.83
N ALA A 174 10.83 21.74 -13.89
CA ALA A 174 11.43 22.00 -12.59
C ALA A 174 11.95 20.69 -12.00
N LYS A 175 13.22 20.68 -11.55
CA LYS A 175 13.83 19.50 -10.92
C LYS A 175 12.89 19.02 -9.82
N PRO A 176 12.39 17.76 -9.86
CA PRO A 176 11.52 17.27 -8.81
C PRO A 176 12.26 17.39 -7.48
N ASP A 177 11.61 17.94 -6.46
CA ASP A 177 12.18 18.05 -5.12
C ASP A 177 12.16 16.66 -4.45
N LEU A 178 13.13 15.84 -4.84
CA LEU A 178 13.27 14.46 -4.39
C LEU A 178 13.48 14.36 -2.88
N GLU A 179 14.15 15.34 -2.28
CA GLU A 179 14.39 15.34 -0.82
C GLU A 179 13.10 15.61 -0.06
N THR A 180 12.28 16.56 -0.51
CA THR A 180 10.95 16.79 0.08
C THR A 180 10.04 15.59 -0.12
N MET A 181 9.96 15.04 -1.33
CA MET A 181 9.15 13.85 -1.61
C MET A 181 9.52 12.66 -0.72
N ARG A 182 10.82 12.40 -0.53
CA ARG A 182 11.30 11.33 0.36
C ARG A 182 10.96 11.60 1.82
N ARG A 183 11.19 12.82 2.29
CA ARG A 183 10.88 13.22 3.67
C ARG A 183 9.38 13.04 3.95
N GLU A 184 8.53 13.51 3.05
CA GLU A 184 7.07 13.40 3.16
C GLU A 184 6.61 11.95 3.09
N SER A 185 7.15 11.16 2.15
CA SER A 185 6.83 9.73 2.04
C SER A 185 7.27 8.94 3.28
N ARG A 186 8.45 9.24 3.84
CA ARG A 186 8.93 8.57 5.06
C ARG A 186 8.02 8.89 6.25
N GLN A 187 7.65 10.16 6.40
CA GLN A 187 6.75 10.60 7.46
C GLN A 187 5.36 9.94 7.33
N ALA A 188 4.75 10.02 6.15
CA ALA A 188 3.44 9.43 5.89
C ALA A 188 3.43 7.91 6.11
N LEU A 189 4.50 7.22 5.70
CA LEU A 189 4.65 5.79 5.93
C LEU A 189 4.70 5.46 7.42
N ALA A 190 5.55 6.16 8.19
CA ALA A 190 5.66 5.93 9.64
C ALA A 190 4.35 6.24 10.37
N ASP A 191 3.69 7.36 10.04
CA ASP A 191 2.43 7.79 10.66
C ASP A 191 1.30 6.77 10.41
N CYS A 192 1.20 6.24 9.20
CA CYS A 192 0.17 5.24 8.87
C CYS A 192 0.49 3.84 9.38
N LEU A 193 1.77 3.47 9.55
CA LEU A 193 2.16 2.18 10.15
C LEU A 193 1.98 2.18 11.67
N THR A 194 2.24 3.30 12.35
CA THR A 194 2.15 3.42 13.81
C THR A 194 0.87 2.82 14.41
N PRO A 195 -0.36 3.17 13.97
CA PRO A 195 -1.58 2.62 14.56
C PRO A 195 -1.76 1.11 14.31
N ILE A 196 -1.17 0.55 13.24
CA ILE A 196 -1.22 -0.89 12.95
C ILE A 196 -0.37 -1.67 13.95
N PHE A 197 0.79 -1.14 14.30
CA PHE A 197 1.80 -1.85 15.09
C PHE A 197 1.86 -1.44 16.56
N SER A 198 1.10 -0.43 16.95
CA SER A 198 0.91 -0.04 18.36
C SER A 198 -0.04 -0.97 19.12
N ASP A 199 -0.82 -1.79 18.42
CA ASP A 199 -1.75 -2.76 19.00
C ASP A 199 -1.47 -4.18 18.45
N PRO A 200 -1.20 -5.18 19.32
CA PRO A 200 -0.98 -6.56 18.89
C PRO A 200 -2.13 -7.17 18.09
N VAL A 201 -3.38 -6.76 18.34
CA VAL A 201 -4.54 -7.27 17.58
C VAL A 201 -4.51 -6.75 16.14
N ASN A 202 -4.32 -5.44 15.96
CA ASN A 202 -4.14 -4.84 14.63
C ASN A 202 -2.92 -5.40 13.91
N ALA A 203 -1.79 -5.57 14.60
CA ALA A 203 -0.57 -6.13 14.00
C ALA A 203 -0.79 -7.57 13.52
N HIS A 204 -1.55 -8.38 14.27
CA HIS A 204 -1.91 -9.73 13.85
C HIS A 204 -2.84 -9.73 12.62
N GLN A 205 -3.85 -8.85 12.60
CA GLN A 205 -4.85 -8.82 11.55
C GLN A 205 -4.35 -8.18 10.25
N LEU A 206 -3.64 -7.07 10.37
CA LEU A 206 -3.25 -6.18 9.27
C LEU A 206 -1.75 -6.20 8.99
N GLY A 207 -0.90 -6.57 9.95
CA GLY A 207 0.56 -6.48 9.79
C GLY A 207 1.10 -7.32 8.64
N LYS A 208 0.49 -8.48 8.37
CA LYS A 208 0.81 -9.31 7.19
C LYS A 208 0.58 -8.59 5.86
N LEU A 209 -0.39 -7.67 5.83
CA LEU A 209 -0.77 -6.91 4.64
C LEU A 209 0.19 -5.76 4.34
N VAL A 210 0.99 -5.35 5.32
CA VAL A 210 1.91 -4.21 5.20
C VAL A 210 3.35 -4.60 5.56
N TYR A 211 3.68 -5.89 5.40
CA TYR A 211 5.01 -6.42 5.62
C TYR A 211 6.09 -5.73 4.77
N PHE A 212 5.90 -5.67 3.44
CA PHE A 212 6.85 -4.99 2.55
C PHE A 212 6.99 -3.48 2.89
N PRO A 213 5.89 -2.72 3.07
CA PRO A 213 5.99 -1.33 3.51
C PRO A 213 6.72 -1.13 4.84
N MET A 214 6.49 -2.00 5.84
CA MET A 214 7.23 -1.97 7.11
C MET A 214 8.72 -2.20 6.90
N PHE A 215 9.09 -3.16 6.05
CA PHE A 215 10.48 -3.39 5.71
C PHE A 215 11.13 -2.19 5.01
N VAL A 216 10.45 -1.58 4.05
CA VAL A 216 10.93 -0.35 3.39
C VAL A 216 11.08 0.80 4.38
N CYS A 217 10.17 0.93 5.36
CA CYS A 217 10.29 1.90 6.44
C CYS A 217 11.60 1.70 7.22
N GLY A 218 11.96 0.46 7.54
CA GLY A 218 13.24 0.13 8.17
C GLY A 218 14.46 0.43 7.30
N MET A 219 14.40 0.15 6.00
CA MET A 219 15.49 0.46 5.06
C MET A 219 15.71 1.98 4.91
N GLU A 220 14.69 2.80 5.14
CA GLU A 220 14.81 4.27 5.13
C GLU A 220 15.11 4.88 6.50
N ALA A 221 15.12 4.09 7.57
CA ALA A 221 15.50 4.55 8.90
C ALA A 221 16.99 4.89 8.94
N LYS A 222 17.33 6.03 9.54
CA LYS A 222 18.71 6.48 9.71
C LYS A 222 19.36 5.84 10.93
N PRO A 223 20.71 5.79 11.00
CA PRO A 223 21.42 5.27 12.17
C PRO A 223 21.08 5.98 13.49
N ASP A 224 20.76 7.27 13.43
CA ASP A 224 20.40 8.10 14.60
C ASP A 224 18.91 8.02 14.99
N GLU A 225 18.07 7.33 14.22
CA GLU A 225 16.63 7.18 14.47
C GLU A 225 16.31 5.88 15.25
N GLU A 226 16.91 5.71 16.44
CA GLU A 226 16.80 4.47 17.25
C GLU A 226 15.33 4.10 17.58
N ASP A 227 14.48 5.08 17.86
CA ASP A 227 13.05 4.84 18.13
C ASP A 227 12.33 4.23 16.92
N LEU A 228 12.62 4.70 15.71
CA LEU A 228 12.05 4.18 14.47
C LEU A 228 12.57 2.78 14.18
N GLN A 229 13.87 2.55 14.37
CA GLN A 229 14.49 1.23 14.22
C GLN A 229 13.83 0.21 15.17
N ASN A 230 13.70 0.57 16.45
CA ASN A 230 13.04 -0.25 17.45
C ASN A 230 11.57 -0.52 17.11
N PHE A 231 10.84 0.50 16.66
CA PHE A 231 9.46 0.36 16.19
C PHE A 231 9.34 -0.67 15.06
N VAL A 232 10.18 -0.55 14.01
CA VAL A 232 10.14 -1.44 12.85
C VAL A 232 10.49 -2.88 13.24
N VAL A 233 11.56 -3.07 14.00
CA VAL A 233 12.00 -4.40 14.47
C VAL A 233 10.90 -5.06 15.31
N ASN A 234 10.35 -4.34 16.28
CA ASN A 234 9.29 -4.86 17.15
C ASN A 234 8.04 -5.19 16.33
N GLY A 235 7.65 -4.34 15.39
CA GLY A 235 6.52 -4.57 14.49
C GLY A 235 6.70 -5.84 13.65
N LEU A 236 7.84 -5.99 12.99
CA LEU A 236 8.17 -7.18 12.19
C LEU A 236 8.18 -8.46 13.03
N GLN A 237 8.82 -8.44 14.19
CA GLN A 237 8.83 -9.59 15.10
C GLN A 237 7.42 -9.93 15.60
N MET A 238 6.59 -8.92 15.83
CA MET A 238 5.18 -9.10 16.20
C MET A 238 4.40 -9.80 15.09
N VAL A 239 4.52 -9.38 13.82
CA VAL A 239 3.90 -10.09 12.68
C VAL A 239 4.39 -11.53 12.61
N GLY A 240 5.70 -11.75 12.70
CA GLY A 240 6.27 -13.10 12.60
C GLY A 240 5.72 -14.05 13.67
N ARG A 241 5.64 -13.59 14.92
CA ARG A 241 5.02 -14.35 16.02
C ARG A 241 3.53 -14.57 15.81
N ALA A 242 2.82 -13.52 15.41
CA ALA A 242 1.38 -13.53 15.25
C ALA A 242 0.91 -14.41 14.08
N CYS A 243 1.69 -14.47 12.99
CA CYS A 243 1.41 -15.28 11.81
C CYS A 243 2.12 -16.65 11.84
N GLY A 244 2.95 -16.93 12.85
CA GLY A 244 3.69 -18.19 12.96
C GLY A 244 4.71 -18.41 11.84
N THR A 245 5.32 -17.33 11.33
CA THR A 245 6.29 -17.38 10.22
C THR A 245 7.60 -16.69 10.59
N LEU A 246 8.71 -17.26 10.12
CA LEU A 246 10.05 -16.72 10.35
C LEU A 246 10.39 -15.53 9.45
N GLY A 247 9.69 -15.35 8.32
CA GLY A 247 10.02 -14.31 7.33
C GLY A 247 10.19 -12.90 7.93
N PRO A 248 9.17 -12.37 8.64
CA PRO A 248 9.28 -11.07 9.29
C PRO A 248 10.36 -11.00 10.38
N ILE A 249 10.60 -12.10 11.10
CA ILE A 249 11.65 -12.15 12.14
C ILE A 249 13.03 -12.02 11.48
N SER A 250 13.27 -12.81 10.42
CA SER A 250 14.49 -12.73 9.63
C SER A 250 14.68 -11.37 8.99
N ALA A 251 13.61 -10.73 8.50
CA ALA A 251 13.67 -9.38 7.97
C ALA A 251 14.10 -8.34 9.03
N ALA A 252 13.68 -8.51 10.28
CA ALA A 252 14.12 -7.66 11.38
C ALA A 252 15.62 -7.84 11.68
N ASP A 253 16.12 -9.07 11.64
CA ASP A 253 17.56 -9.35 11.79
C ASP A 253 18.37 -8.77 10.63
N GLU A 254 17.83 -8.83 9.41
CA GLU A 254 18.43 -8.22 8.23
C GLU A 254 18.50 -6.69 8.31
N LEU A 255 17.46 -6.03 8.81
CA LEU A 255 17.50 -4.58 9.04
C LEU A 255 18.56 -4.18 10.08
N ARG A 256 18.75 -4.98 11.13
CA ARG A 256 19.84 -4.71 12.10
C ARG A 256 21.22 -4.84 11.44
N GLY A 257 21.42 -5.88 10.63
CA GLY A 257 22.65 -6.04 9.85
C GLY A 257 22.88 -4.88 8.89
N TYR A 258 21.79 -4.37 8.32
CA TYR A 258 21.78 -3.24 7.40
C TYR A 258 22.20 -1.94 8.06
N TRP A 259 21.58 -1.58 9.19
CA TRP A 259 21.94 -0.38 9.94
C TRP A 259 23.39 -0.43 10.42
N ALA A 260 23.84 -1.58 10.93
CA ALA A 260 25.23 -1.78 11.31
C ALA A 260 26.20 -1.67 10.12
N ALA A 261 25.78 -2.00 8.90
CA ALA A 261 26.58 -1.79 7.69
C ALA A 261 26.64 -0.31 7.29
N CYS A 262 25.53 0.42 7.43
CA CYS A 262 25.48 1.86 7.21
C CYS A 262 26.35 2.64 8.21
N GLU A 263 26.34 2.26 9.50
CA GLU A 263 27.20 2.89 10.52
C GLU A 263 28.70 2.73 10.24
N ARG A 264 29.09 1.64 9.56
CA ARG A 264 30.48 1.36 9.21
C ARG A 264 30.98 2.13 7.99
N LYS A 265 30.09 2.80 7.23
CA LYS A 265 30.51 3.61 6.07
C LYS A 265 31.16 4.91 6.55
N GLU A 266 32.44 5.08 6.18
CA GLU A 266 33.26 6.23 6.60
C GLU A 266 32.73 7.59 6.09
N ASP A 267 31.93 7.59 5.02
CA ASP A 267 31.30 8.79 4.45
C ASP A 267 29.97 9.16 5.11
N GLY A 268 29.52 8.40 6.12
CA GLY A 268 28.16 8.52 6.69
C GLY A 268 27.07 8.21 5.67
N GLY A 269 27.45 7.58 4.55
CA GLY A 269 26.59 7.26 3.44
C GLY A 269 25.75 6.02 3.70
N HIS A 270 24.71 5.88 2.89
CA HIS A 270 23.84 4.72 2.92
C HIS A 270 24.45 3.55 2.12
N VAL A 271 24.25 2.31 2.57
CA VAL A 271 24.55 1.12 1.78
C VAL A 271 23.41 0.92 0.77
N SER A 272 23.71 0.79 -0.52
CA SER A 272 22.65 0.60 -1.52
C SER A 272 21.97 -0.76 -1.35
N TRP A 273 20.76 -0.90 -1.89
CA TRP A 273 20.06 -2.19 -1.85
C TRP A 273 20.85 -3.29 -2.56
N ASP A 274 21.46 -2.99 -3.70
CA ASP A 274 22.27 -3.95 -4.46
C ASP A 274 23.59 -4.28 -3.75
N GLU A 275 24.23 -3.31 -3.10
CA GLU A 275 25.46 -3.52 -2.32
C GLU A 275 25.18 -4.43 -1.11
N TYR A 276 24.08 -4.20 -0.39
CA TYR A 276 23.77 -4.97 0.81
C TYR A 276 23.34 -6.41 0.52
N PHE A 277 22.62 -6.65 -0.59
CA PHE A 277 22.08 -7.97 -0.95
C PHE A 277 22.87 -8.71 -2.04
N GLY A 278 23.89 -8.09 -2.65
CA GLY A 278 24.60 -8.65 -3.81
C GLY A 278 25.21 -10.04 -3.60
N ASP A 279 25.72 -10.32 -2.40
CA ASP A 279 26.35 -11.60 -2.05
C ASP A 279 25.42 -12.55 -1.28
N ARG A 280 24.12 -12.24 -1.21
CA ARG A 280 23.12 -13.00 -0.44
C ARG A 280 21.99 -13.54 -1.33
N PRO A 281 22.26 -14.60 -2.12
CA PRO A 281 21.27 -15.21 -2.99
C PRO A 281 20.14 -15.92 -2.22
N ASP A 282 20.34 -16.15 -0.93
CA ASP A 282 19.37 -16.74 0.01
C ASP A 282 18.32 -15.73 0.49
N PHE A 283 18.60 -14.43 0.41
CA PHE A 283 17.62 -13.39 0.70
C PHE A 283 16.72 -13.15 -0.51
N ILE A 284 15.71 -13.99 -0.66
CA ILE A 284 14.61 -13.77 -1.61
C ILE A 284 13.53 -12.97 -0.88
N PHE A 285 13.39 -11.69 -1.22
CA PHE A 285 12.18 -10.94 -0.87
C PHE A 285 11.03 -11.53 -1.70
N GLY A 286 10.32 -12.51 -1.14
CA GLY A 286 9.16 -13.12 -1.77
C GLY A 286 8.06 -12.07 -1.93
N PHE A 287 7.77 -11.72 -3.18
CA PHE A 287 6.54 -11.07 -3.59
C PHE A 287 5.55 -12.13 -4.08
#